data_AF-A0A3D0I817-F1
#
_entry.id   AF-A0A3D0I817-F1
#
_cell.length_a   1.000
_cell.length_b   1.000
_cell.length_c   1.000
_cell.angle_alpha   90.00
_cell.angle_beta   90.00
_cell.angle_gamma   90.00
#
_symmetry.space_group_name_H-M   'P 1'
#
loop_
_entity.id
_entity.type
_entity.pdbx_description
1 polymer ?
#
loop_
_entity_poly.entity_id
_entity_poly.type
_entity_poly.pdbx_seq_one_letter_code
_entity_poly.pdbx_strand_id
1 'polypeptide(L)'
;MPIEIRKITIADPRVRYELDAKGAANVNVIRENLAHFRAHSASGAGSPGQPKHELRLRVKDLSLEGGGIEADTTALGGTELDLPLPALELRNLGAGERGATPSEIGAEVLTALSQRTVTVVGASELKQKLLDKLGPDAGGAAGRAIDQAIDSGAAQSVERGINALLGK
;
A
#
# COMPACT_ATOMS: atom_id res chain seq x y z
N MET A 1 -10.43 3.10 -29.00
CA MET A 1 -9.98 4.32 -28.29
C MET A 1 -10.33 4.15 -26.82
N PRO A 2 -9.47 4.57 -25.88
CA PRO A 2 -9.79 4.51 -24.46
C PRO A 2 -10.81 5.58 -24.07
N ILE A 3 -11.55 5.32 -22.99
CA ILE A 3 -12.42 6.31 -22.36
C ILE A 3 -11.56 7.24 -21.50
N GLU A 4 -11.72 8.54 -21.72
CA GLU A 4 -11.03 9.59 -20.97
C GLU A 4 -11.83 9.95 -19.72
N ILE A 5 -11.27 9.68 -18.55
CA ILE A 5 -11.80 10.09 -17.25
C ILE A 5 -10.97 11.26 -16.76
N ARG A 6 -11.59 12.44 -16.65
CA ARG A 6 -10.88 13.66 -16.23
C ARG A 6 -10.51 13.65 -14.75
N LYS A 7 -11.40 13.16 -13.89
CA LYS A 7 -11.18 13.17 -12.44
C LYS A 7 -11.90 12.01 -11.77
N ILE A 8 -11.22 11.37 -10.82
CA ILE A 8 -11.79 10.45 -9.84
C ILE A 8 -11.43 10.99 -8.46
N THR A 9 -12.37 11.00 -7.53
CA THR A 9 -12.11 11.31 -6.12
C THR A 9 -12.71 10.22 -5.26
N ILE A 10 -11.90 9.65 -4.38
CA ILE A 10 -12.29 8.67 -3.37
C ILE A 10 -12.24 9.39 -2.03
N ALA A 11 -13.41 9.64 -1.45
CA ALA A 11 -13.54 10.30 -0.16
C ALA A 11 -13.55 9.27 0.97
N ASP A 12 -12.93 9.64 2.08
CA ASP A 12 -12.88 8.92 3.35
C ASP A 12 -12.54 7.42 3.24
N PRO A 13 -11.48 7.03 2.50
CA PRO A 13 -11.07 5.62 2.47
C PRO A 13 -10.61 5.15 3.85
N ARG A 14 -11.08 3.97 4.27
CA ARG A 14 -10.65 3.29 5.49
C ARG A 14 -9.76 2.11 5.14
N VAL A 15 -8.58 2.05 5.73
CA VAL A 15 -7.62 0.96 5.54
C VAL A 15 -7.40 0.24 6.85
N ARG A 16 -7.54 -1.09 6.86
CA ARG A 16 -7.19 -1.94 8.00
C ARG A 16 -5.76 -2.45 7.82
N TYR A 17 -4.86 -2.10 8.73
CA TYR A 17 -3.49 -2.61 8.80
C TYR A 17 -3.39 -3.55 10.00
N GLU A 18 -3.07 -4.82 9.78
CA GLU A 18 -3.08 -5.83 10.84
C GLU A 18 -1.75 -6.55 10.87
N LEU A 19 -1.16 -6.68 12.06
CA LEU A 19 -0.03 -7.55 12.31
C LEU A 19 -0.52 -8.87 12.89
N ASP A 20 -0.07 -9.99 12.32
CA ASP A 20 -0.29 -11.30 12.94
C ASP A 20 0.64 -11.52 14.15
N ALA A 21 0.47 -12.64 14.85
CA ALA A 21 1.29 -13.00 16.02
C ALA A 21 2.78 -13.22 15.67
N LYS A 22 3.10 -13.40 14.38
CA LYS A 22 4.48 -13.46 13.90
C LYS A 22 4.99 -12.06 13.55
N GLY A 23 4.12 -11.05 13.42
CA GLY A 23 4.45 -9.71 12.95
C GLY A 23 4.41 -9.54 11.42
N ALA A 24 3.72 -10.41 10.69
CA ALA A 24 3.48 -10.21 9.26
C ALA A 24 2.26 -9.28 9.07
N ALA A 25 2.39 -8.29 8.20
CA ALA A 25 1.31 -7.35 7.91
C ALA A 25 0.40 -7.85 6.77
N ASN A 26 -0.91 -7.72 6.94
CA ASN A 26 -1.90 -8.03 5.89
C ASN A 26 -1.65 -7.22 4.59
N VAL A 27 -1.22 -5.95 4.70
CA VAL A 27 -0.92 -5.08 3.56
C VAL A 27 0.23 -5.62 2.70
N ASN A 28 1.16 -6.37 3.28
CA ASN A 28 2.26 -6.98 2.52
C ASN A 28 1.72 -8.12 1.65
N VAL A 29 0.86 -8.98 2.21
CA VAL A 29 0.17 -10.05 1.47
C VAL A 29 -0.68 -9.47 0.33
N ILE A 30 -1.39 -8.37 0.57
CA ILE A 30 -2.16 -7.67 -0.47
C ILE A 30 -1.24 -7.19 -1.60
N ARG A 31 -0.08 -6.60 -1.27
CA ARG A 31 0.89 -6.14 -2.27
C ARG A 31 1.50 -7.28 -3.08
N GLU A 32 1.80 -8.41 -2.45
CA GLU A 32 2.26 -9.62 -3.13
C GLU A 32 1.20 -10.14 -4.10
N ASN A 33 -0.05 -10.25 -3.65
CA ASN A 33 -1.18 -10.64 -4.51
C ASN A 33 -1.36 -9.69 -5.69
N LEU A 34 -1.19 -8.38 -5.49
CA LEU A 34 -1.23 -7.39 -6.57
C LEU A 34 -0.06 -7.58 -7.56
N ALA A 35 1.15 -7.86 -7.07
CA ALA A 35 2.30 -8.15 -7.93
C ALA A 35 2.06 -9.41 -8.78
N HIS A 36 1.54 -10.48 -8.14
CA HIS A 36 1.15 -11.70 -8.84
C HIS A 36 0.04 -11.43 -9.86
N PHE A 37 -1.00 -10.68 -9.52
CA PHE A 37 -2.09 -10.31 -10.43
C PHE A 37 -1.56 -9.58 -11.67
N ARG A 38 -0.64 -8.63 -11.48
CA ARG A 38 -0.02 -7.88 -12.59
C ARG A 38 0.84 -8.77 -13.47
N ALA A 39 1.60 -9.70 -12.88
CA ALA A 39 2.42 -10.66 -13.63
C ALA A 39 1.55 -11.60 -14.49
N HIS A 40 0.43 -12.09 -13.94
CA HIS A 40 -0.52 -12.94 -14.67
C HIS A 40 -1.31 -12.16 -15.74
N SER A 41 -1.62 -10.89 -15.49
CA SER A 41 -2.28 -10.03 -16.49
C SER A 41 -1.34 -9.70 -17.65
N ALA A 42 -0.03 -9.63 -17.42
CA ALA A 42 0.98 -9.39 -18.45
C ALA A 42 1.26 -10.63 -19.33
N SER A 43 0.99 -11.85 -18.84
CA SER A 43 1.28 -13.11 -19.56
C SER A 43 0.18 -13.54 -20.53
N GLY A 44 -0.88 -12.74 -20.72
CA GLY A 44 -1.77 -12.85 -21.88
C GLY A 44 -2.59 -14.14 -21.98
N ALA A 45 -2.75 -14.91 -20.91
CA ALA A 45 -3.67 -16.04 -20.89
C ALA A 45 -5.12 -15.54 -20.84
N GLY A 46 -5.63 -15.10 -22.00
CA GLY A 46 -7.01 -14.72 -22.17
C GLY A 46 -7.92 -15.89 -21.81
N SER A 47 -8.76 -15.71 -20.80
CA SER A 47 -9.83 -16.67 -20.52
C SER A 47 -10.77 -16.76 -21.73
N PRO A 48 -11.19 -17.96 -22.15
CA PRO A 48 -12.18 -18.11 -23.21
C PRO A 48 -13.47 -17.37 -22.82
N GLY A 49 -13.83 -16.33 -23.59
CA GLY A 49 -15.03 -15.53 -23.34
C GLY A 49 -14.82 -14.03 -23.12
N GLN A 50 -13.59 -13.50 -23.25
CA GLN A 50 -13.41 -12.05 -23.22
C GLN A 50 -14.23 -11.35 -24.34
N PRO A 51 -14.91 -10.23 -24.02
CA PRO A 51 -15.67 -9.47 -25.01
C PRO A 51 -14.75 -8.98 -26.14
N LYS A 52 -15.27 -8.94 -27.38
CA LYS A 52 -14.55 -8.47 -28.58
C LYS A 52 -13.92 -7.07 -28.44
N HIS A 53 -14.34 -6.29 -27.45
CA HIS A 53 -13.71 -5.03 -27.07
C HIS A 53 -13.49 -4.98 -25.56
N GLU A 54 -12.23 -5.04 -25.16
CA GLU A 54 -11.81 -4.82 -23.78
C GLU A 54 -11.93 -3.33 -23.44
N LEU A 55 -12.58 -3.00 -22.31
CA LEU A 55 -12.70 -1.64 -21.82
C LEU A 55 -11.31 -1.09 -21.48
N ARG A 56 -10.97 0.07 -22.03
CA ARG A 56 -9.70 0.78 -21.81
C ARG A 56 -9.98 2.19 -21.32
N LEU A 57 -9.18 2.66 -20.37
CA LEU A 57 -9.34 3.92 -19.66
C LEU A 57 -8.04 4.73 -19.70
N ARG A 58 -8.19 6.04 -19.66
CA ARG A 58 -7.15 6.99 -19.23
C ARG A 58 -7.73 7.85 -18.13
N VAL A 59 -7.05 7.93 -17.00
CA VAL A 59 -7.48 8.76 -15.87
C VAL A 59 -6.48 9.89 -15.69
N LYS A 60 -6.93 11.12 -15.90
CA LYS A 60 -6.04 12.28 -15.79
C LYS A 60 -5.66 12.57 -14.34
N ASP A 61 -6.64 12.65 -13.45
CA ASP A 61 -6.43 12.95 -12.04
C ASP A 61 -7.24 11.98 -11.17
N LEU A 62 -6.60 11.37 -10.17
CA LEU A 62 -7.24 10.55 -9.14
C LEU A 62 -6.76 11.00 -7.77
N SER A 63 -7.70 11.38 -6.90
CA SER A 63 -7.42 11.78 -5.52
C SER A 63 -8.04 10.82 -4.50
N LEU A 64 -7.32 10.58 -3.41
CA LEU A 64 -7.84 9.96 -2.17
C LEU A 64 -7.73 11.00 -1.07
N GLU A 65 -8.85 11.33 -0.44
CA GLU A 65 -8.96 12.46 0.50
C GLU A 65 -9.71 12.03 1.77
N GLY A 66 -9.36 12.60 2.93
CA GLY A 66 -10.08 12.36 4.20
C GLY A 66 -9.93 10.97 4.82
N GLY A 67 -9.00 10.15 4.32
CA GLY A 67 -8.89 8.76 4.74
C GLY A 67 -8.34 8.53 6.15
N GLY A 68 -8.51 7.30 6.63
CA GLY A 68 -7.97 6.82 7.90
C GLY A 68 -7.41 5.40 7.80
N ILE A 69 -6.49 5.08 8.69
CA ILE A 69 -5.90 3.76 8.87
C ILE A 69 -6.23 3.27 10.27
N GLU A 70 -6.88 2.11 10.34
CA GLU A 70 -7.07 1.33 11.56
C GLU A 70 -5.93 0.32 11.65
N ALA A 71 -4.95 0.58 12.52
CA ALA A 71 -3.82 -0.30 12.74
C ALA A 71 -4.05 -1.20 13.96
N ASP A 72 -4.08 -2.51 13.76
CA ASP A 72 -4.24 -3.52 14.80
C ASP A 72 -2.90 -4.24 15.04
N THR A 73 -2.41 -4.13 16.28
CA THR A 73 -1.18 -4.79 16.74
C THR A 73 -1.41 -5.66 17.97
N THR A 74 -2.67 -5.96 18.27
CA THR A 74 -3.08 -6.73 19.46
C THR A 74 -2.47 -8.14 19.47
N ALA A 75 -2.26 -8.75 18.30
CA ALA A 75 -1.61 -10.05 18.18
C ALA A 75 -0.15 -10.08 18.69
N LEU A 76 0.50 -8.91 18.80
CA LEU A 76 1.84 -8.73 19.37
C LEU A 76 1.79 -8.15 20.80
N GLY A 77 0.61 -8.12 21.43
CA GLY A 77 0.40 -7.50 22.74
C GLY A 77 0.44 -5.97 22.71
N GLY A 78 0.21 -5.37 21.54
CA GLY A 78 0.02 -3.94 21.33
C GLY A 78 -1.45 -3.51 21.49
N THR A 79 -1.84 -2.44 20.80
CA THR A 79 -3.21 -1.90 20.79
C THR A 79 -3.68 -1.67 19.37
N GLU A 80 -4.98 -1.40 19.22
CA GLU A 80 -5.48 -0.74 18.03
C GLU A 80 -5.13 0.76 18.05
N LEU A 81 -4.94 1.34 16.86
CA LEU A 81 -4.59 2.74 16.65
C LEU A 81 -5.36 3.28 15.44
N ASP A 82 -5.92 4.48 15.56
CA ASP A 82 -6.46 5.24 14.44
C ASP A 82 -5.42 6.27 13.98
N LEU A 83 -4.98 6.15 12.73
CA LEU A 83 -4.01 7.05 12.11
C LEU A 83 -4.65 7.79 10.94
N PRO A 84 -4.37 9.09 10.73
CA PRO A 84 -4.83 9.79 9.55
C PRO A 84 -4.10 9.25 8.30
N LEU A 85 -4.84 9.02 7.21
CA LEU A 85 -4.25 8.70 5.90
C LEU A 85 -4.04 10.01 5.12
N PRO A 86 -2.79 10.48 4.92
CA PRO A 86 -2.55 11.72 4.19
C PRO A 86 -3.00 11.58 2.74
N ALA A 87 -3.60 12.64 2.21
CA ALA A 87 -4.15 12.67 0.85
C ALA A 87 -3.15 12.15 -0.20
N LEU A 88 -3.65 11.40 -1.17
CA LEU A 88 -2.86 10.80 -2.23
C LEU A 88 -3.38 11.27 -3.58
N GLU A 89 -2.47 11.75 -4.42
CA GLU A 89 -2.76 12.22 -5.77
C GLU A 89 -2.02 11.35 -6.78
N LEU A 90 -2.75 10.78 -7.73
CA LEU A 90 -2.23 10.01 -8.85
C LEU A 90 -2.65 10.70 -10.15
N ARG A 91 -1.71 10.78 -11.10
CA ARG A 91 -1.92 11.50 -12.36
C ARG A 91 -1.60 10.62 -13.54
N ASN A 92 -2.36 10.81 -14.62
CA ASN A 92 -2.12 10.20 -15.93
C ASN A 92 -2.09 8.66 -15.88
N LEU A 93 -3.00 8.04 -15.12
CA LEU A 93 -3.11 6.58 -15.05
C LEU A 93 -3.55 6.04 -16.42
N GLY A 94 -2.82 5.05 -16.93
CA GLY A 94 -3.05 4.48 -18.25
C GLY A 94 -2.74 5.41 -19.43
N ALA A 95 -1.85 6.41 -19.26
CA ALA A 95 -1.56 7.43 -20.27
C ALA A 95 -1.11 6.94 -21.66
N GLY A 96 -0.75 5.66 -21.81
CA GLY A 96 -0.34 5.10 -23.11
C GLY A 96 -1.44 5.19 -24.19
N GLU A 97 -1.04 5.07 -25.45
CA GLU A 97 -1.95 5.16 -26.61
C GLU A 97 -3.14 4.19 -26.53
N ARG A 98 -2.93 3.03 -25.91
CA ARG A 98 -3.96 1.99 -25.75
C ARG A 98 -4.83 2.15 -24.50
N GLY A 99 -4.52 3.09 -23.60
CA GLY A 99 -5.12 3.13 -22.26
C GLY A 99 -4.71 1.94 -21.39
N ALA A 100 -5.25 1.88 -20.19
CA ALA A 100 -5.16 0.72 -19.29
C ALA A 100 -6.55 0.13 -19.03
N THR A 101 -6.62 -1.15 -18.73
CA THR A 101 -7.85 -1.80 -18.27
C THR A 101 -8.25 -1.28 -16.88
N PRO A 102 -9.53 -1.38 -16.48
CA PRO A 102 -9.94 -1.04 -15.12
C PRO A 102 -9.11 -1.74 -14.03
N SER A 103 -8.73 -3.00 -14.26
CA SER A 103 -7.94 -3.77 -13.31
C SER A 103 -6.49 -3.27 -13.20
N GLU A 104 -5.88 -2.85 -14.32
CA GLU A 104 -4.55 -2.23 -14.32
C GLU A 104 -4.56 -0.89 -13.55
N ILE A 105 -5.57 -0.04 -13.81
CA ILE A 105 -5.77 1.22 -13.08
C ILE A 105 -5.95 0.94 -11.58
N GLY A 106 -6.84 0.01 -11.22
CA GLY A 106 -7.09 -0.36 -9.83
C GLY A 106 -5.86 -0.91 -9.12
N ALA A 107 -5.06 -1.74 -9.79
CA ALA A 107 -3.82 -2.27 -9.24
C ALA A 107 -2.80 -1.17 -8.96
N GLU A 108 -2.69 -0.15 -9.82
CA GLU A 108 -1.82 1.01 -9.61
C GLU A 108 -2.27 1.84 -8.40
N VAL A 109 -3.58 2.11 -8.29
CA VAL A 109 -4.17 2.83 -7.14
C VAL A 109 -3.93 2.08 -5.83
N LEU A 110 -4.22 0.78 -5.79
CA LEU A 110 -4.03 -0.05 -4.59
C LEU A 110 -2.55 -0.19 -4.21
N THR A 111 -1.64 -0.21 -5.19
CA THR A 111 -0.20 -0.21 -4.93
C THR A 111 0.20 1.07 -4.20
N ALA A 112 -0.22 2.23 -4.72
CA ALA A 112 0.10 3.52 -4.13
C ALA A 112 -0.53 3.69 -2.73
N LEU A 113 -1.80 3.29 -2.57
CA LEU A 113 -2.48 3.30 -1.27
C LEU A 113 -1.75 2.42 -0.25
N SER A 114 -1.39 1.19 -0.63
CA SER A 114 -0.67 0.27 0.26
C SER A 114 0.69 0.81 0.68
N GLN A 115 1.44 1.43 -0.25
CA GLN A 115 2.73 2.07 0.06
C GLN A 115 2.58 3.24 1.03
N ARG A 116 1.55 4.07 0.82
CA ARG A 116 1.22 5.18 1.71
C ARG A 116 0.89 4.67 3.11
N THR A 117 0.05 3.64 3.23
CA THR A 117 -0.32 3.02 4.51
C THR A 117 0.91 2.54 5.28
N VAL A 118 1.80 1.78 4.65
CA VAL A 118 3.03 1.28 5.30
C VAL A 118 3.91 2.43 5.78
N THR A 119 4.03 3.49 4.98
CA THR A 119 4.83 4.67 5.34
C THR A 119 4.26 5.38 6.56
N VAL A 120 2.94 5.61 6.60
CA VAL A 120 2.27 6.27 7.74
C VAL A 120 2.40 5.42 9.00
N VAL A 121 2.15 4.12 8.89
CA VAL A 121 2.27 3.20 10.03
C VAL A 121 3.70 3.16 10.57
N GLY A 122 4.70 3.08 9.69
CA GLY A 122 6.12 3.10 10.08
C GLY A 122 6.56 4.41 10.74
N ALA A 123 5.95 5.53 10.35
CA ALA A 123 6.21 6.85 10.95
C ALA A 123 5.40 7.15 12.23
N SER A 124 4.45 6.27 12.57
CA SER A 124 3.57 6.49 13.71
C SER A 124 4.20 6.10 15.04
N GLU A 125 3.50 6.41 16.14
CA GLU A 125 3.83 5.94 17.48
C GLU A 125 3.91 4.41 17.59
N LEU A 126 3.33 3.67 16.63
CA LEU A 126 3.46 2.22 16.59
C LEU A 126 4.92 1.78 16.54
N LYS A 127 5.78 2.51 15.82
CA LYS A 127 7.21 2.23 15.77
C LYS A 127 7.81 2.20 17.17
N GLN A 128 7.50 3.21 18.00
CA GLN A 128 8.01 3.29 19.37
C GLN A 128 7.44 2.16 20.25
N LYS A 129 6.14 1.86 20.12
CA LYS A 129 5.52 0.74 20.83
C LYS A 129 6.16 -0.62 20.49
N LEU A 130 6.56 -0.82 19.24
CA LEU A 130 7.30 -2.01 18.82
C LEU A 130 8.72 -2.01 19.40
N LEU A 131 9.43 -0.88 19.35
CA LEU A 131 10.77 -0.72 19.91
C LEU A 131 10.80 -1.02 21.43
N ASP A 132 9.85 -0.49 22.19
CA ASP A 132 9.74 -0.68 23.64
C ASP A 132 9.58 -2.16 24.04
N LYS A 133 8.94 -2.95 23.18
CA LYS A 133 8.74 -4.40 23.40
C LYS A 133 9.98 -5.23 23.06
N LEU A 134 10.84 -4.74 22.18
CA LEU A 134 12.00 -5.48 21.64
C LEU A 134 13.32 -5.15 22.36
N GLY A 135 13.33 -4.14 23.23
CA GLY A 135 14.49 -3.72 24.01
C GLY A 135 15.49 -2.84 23.23
N PRO A 136 16.34 -2.08 23.93
CA PRO A 136 17.16 -1.01 23.35
C PRO A 136 18.20 -1.51 22.32
N ASP A 137 18.75 -2.72 22.50
CA ASP A 137 19.81 -3.26 21.65
C ASP A 137 19.30 -3.78 20.29
N ALA A 138 18.09 -4.34 20.25
CA ALA A 138 17.42 -4.77 19.00
C ALA A 138 16.73 -3.59 18.30
N GLY A 139 16.20 -2.64 19.07
CA GLY A 139 15.41 -1.53 18.54
C GLY A 139 16.23 -0.42 17.89
N GLY A 140 17.44 -0.12 18.39
CA GLY A 140 18.18 1.07 17.98
C GLY A 140 18.57 1.11 16.49
N ALA A 141 19.05 -0.01 15.93
CA ALA A 141 19.49 -0.05 14.53
C ALA A 141 18.31 -0.10 13.55
N ALA A 142 17.31 -0.94 13.83
CA ALA A 142 16.12 -1.08 12.99
C ALA A 142 15.23 0.18 13.05
N GLY A 143 15.13 0.83 14.20
CA GLY A 143 14.44 2.12 14.34
C GLY A 143 15.02 3.21 13.44
N ARG A 144 16.36 3.32 13.35
CA ARG A 144 17.03 4.27 12.46
C ARG A 144 16.83 3.93 10.97
N ALA A 145 16.80 2.64 10.62
CA ALA A 145 16.54 2.21 9.26
C ALA A 145 15.12 2.58 8.80
N ILE A 146 14.13 2.49 9.71
CA ILE A 146 12.76 2.94 9.45
C ILE A 146 12.73 4.46 9.22
N ASP A 147 13.42 5.26 10.05
CA ASP A 147 13.46 6.72 9.89
C ASP A 147 14.03 7.13 8.53
N GLN A 148 15.19 6.59 8.16
CA GLN A 148 15.80 6.86 6.85
C GLN A 148 14.91 6.42 5.68
N ALA A 149 14.16 5.33 5.86
CA ALA A 149 13.22 4.85 4.86
C ALA A 149 11.99 5.75 4.70
N ILE A 150 11.50 6.33 5.80
CA ILE A 150 10.42 7.33 5.78
C ILE A 150 10.90 8.61 5.09
N ASP A 151 12.09 9.10 5.45
CA ASP A 151 12.67 10.32 4.88
C ASP A 151 12.89 10.20 3.37
N SER A 152 13.23 8.99 2.90
CA SER A 152 13.37 8.70 1.47
C SER A 152 12.06 8.38 0.75
N GLY A 153 10.94 8.27 1.47
CA GLY A 153 9.65 7.83 0.92
C GLY A 153 9.63 6.39 0.42
N ALA A 154 10.63 5.59 0.78
CA ALA A 154 10.82 4.24 0.28
C ALA A 154 10.03 3.23 1.13
N ALA A 155 8.74 3.04 0.80
CA ALA A 155 7.84 2.14 1.53
C ALA A 155 8.38 0.70 1.71
N GLN A 156 9.11 0.16 0.72
CA GLN A 156 9.78 -1.14 0.84
C GLN A 156 10.91 -1.15 1.88
N SER A 157 11.59 -0.03 2.08
CA SER A 157 12.61 0.11 3.11
C SER A 157 11.97 0.28 4.50
N VAL A 158 10.82 0.94 4.58
CA VAL A 158 10.04 1.07 5.83
C VAL A 158 9.61 -0.32 6.29
N GLU A 159 9.05 -1.10 5.36
CA GLU A 159 8.65 -2.48 5.60
C GLU A 159 9.81 -3.35 6.07
N ARG A 160 10.97 -3.28 5.40
CA ARG A 160 12.17 -4.02 5.82
C ARG A 160 12.64 -3.61 7.22
N GLY A 161 12.57 -2.33 7.56
CA GLY A 161 12.90 -1.86 8.90
C GLY A 161 11.94 -2.42 9.97
N ILE A 162 10.64 -2.46 9.67
CA ILE A 162 9.62 -3.06 10.56
C ILE A 162 9.87 -4.57 10.70
N ASN A 163 10.16 -5.29 9.61
CA ASN A 163 10.47 -6.71 9.68
C ASN A 163 11.76 -6.99 10.48
N ALA A 164 12.78 -6.16 10.30
CA ALA A 164 14.02 -6.25 11.08
C ALA A 164 13.78 -6.04 12.58
N LEU A 165 12.88 -5.13 12.96
CA LEU A 165 12.43 -5.01 14.35
C LEU A 165 11.83 -6.33 14.85
N LEU A 166 10.98 -6.94 14.05
CA LEU A 166 10.26 -8.15 14.40
C LEU A 166 11.11 -9.43 14.30
N GLY A 167 12.41 -9.31 14.00
CA GLY A 167 13.34 -10.44 13.88
C GLY A 167 13.08 -11.33 12.67
N LYS A 168 12.61 -10.74 11.56
CA LYS A 168 12.21 -11.41 10.32
C LYS A 168 13.02 -10.99 9.10
#